data_AF-A0A8H2JKH0-F1
#
_entry.id   AF-A0A8H2JKH0-F1
#
_cell.length_a   1.000
_cell.length_b   1.000
_cell.length_c   1.000
_cell.angle_alpha   90.00
_cell.angle_beta   90.00
_cell.angle_gamma   90.00
#
_symmetry.space_group_name_H-M   'P 1'
#
loop_
_entity.id
_entity.type
_entity.pdbx_description
1 polymer ?
#
loop_
_entity_poly.entity_id
_entity_poly.type
_entity_poly.pdbx_seq_one_letter_code
_entity_poly.pdbx_strand_id
1 'polypeptide(L)' 'MTKKLSFKDYLFIGSMLFGLFFGAGNLIFPVHLGQEAGAATFWANLGFLVTGIGLP' A
#
# COMPACT_ATOMS: atom_id res chain seq x y z
N MET A 1 3.92 -9.80 -34.75
CA MET A 1 3.13 -10.82 -34.02
C MET A 1 2.89 -10.33 -32.60
N THR A 2 1.65 -10.05 -32.23
CA THR A 2 1.29 -9.65 -30.86
C THR A 2 1.07 -10.90 -30.01
N LYS A 3 2.05 -11.27 -29.17
CA LYS A 3 1.86 -12.30 -28.14
C LYS A 3 0.93 -11.72 -27.07
N LYS A 4 -0.29 -12.23 -26.97
CA LYS A 4 -1.17 -11.93 -25.85
C LYS A 4 -0.66 -12.69 -24.62
N LEU A 5 -0.59 -12.00 -23.50
CA LEU A 5 -0.27 -12.60 -22.20
C LEU A 5 -1.37 -13.62 -21.84
N SER A 6 -0.95 -14.74 -21.27
CA SER A 6 -1.88 -15.74 -20.76
C SER A 6 -2.45 -15.29 -19.41
N PHE A 7 -3.55 -15.91 -18.98
CA PHE A 7 -4.13 -15.64 -17.66
C PHE A 7 -3.13 -15.89 -16.52
N LYS A 8 -2.24 -16.88 -16.67
CA LYS A 8 -1.18 -17.16 -15.68
C LYS A 8 -0.19 -16.01 -15.58
N ASP A 9 0.16 -15.37 -16.69
CA ASP A 9 1.07 -14.23 -16.72
C ASP A 9 0.42 -13.02 -16.04
N TYR A 10 -0.86 -12.77 -16.29
CA TYR A 10 -1.61 -11.72 -15.59
C TYR A 10 -1.72 -11.98 -14.09
N LEU A 11 -1.94 -13.23 -13.68
CA LEU A 11 -1.98 -13.59 -12.26
C LEU A 11 -0.62 -13.36 -11.59
N PHE A 12 0.47 -13.70 -12.28
CA PHE A 12 1.85 -13.48 -11.79
C PHE A 12 2.21 -12.00 -11.70
N ILE A 13 1.91 -11.23 -12.75
CA ILE A 13 2.15 -9.79 -12.77
C ILE A 13 1.28 -9.11 -11.72
N GLY A 14 0.01 -9.51 -11.60
CA GLY A 14 -0.92 -9.02 -10.59
C GLY A 14 -0.43 -9.29 -9.16
N SER A 15 0.07 -10.51 -8.88
CA SER A 15 0.62 -10.85 -7.56
C SER A 15 1.92 -10.12 -7.25
N MET A 16 2.77 -9.88 -8.25
CA MET A 16 3.99 -9.08 -8.10
C MET A 16 3.67 -7.61 -7.85
N LEU A 17 2.75 -7.01 -8.61
CA LEU A 17 2.31 -5.63 -8.40
C LEU A 17 1.59 -5.48 -7.06
N PHE A 18 0.78 -6.46 -6.68
CA PHE A 18 0.22 -6.55 -5.35
C PHE A 18 1.33 -6.62 -4.30
N GLY A 19 2.31 -7.49 -4.41
CA GLY A 19 3.43 -7.53 -3.46
C GLY A 19 4.24 -6.22 -3.40
N LEU A 20 4.40 -5.53 -4.53
CA LEU A 20 5.13 -4.28 -4.64
C LEU A 20 4.40 -3.11 -3.96
N PHE A 21 3.09 -2.98 -4.20
CA PHE A 21 2.27 -1.87 -3.66
C PHE A 21 1.58 -2.20 -2.33
N PHE A 22 1.24 -3.44 -2.10
CA PHE A 22 0.60 -3.93 -0.88
C PHE A 22 1.63 -4.45 0.15
N GLY A 23 2.92 -4.45 -0.21
CA GLY A 23 4.01 -4.94 0.63
C GLY A 23 4.16 -4.21 1.97
N ALA A 24 5.12 -4.68 2.77
CA ALA A 24 5.36 -4.30 4.16
C ALA A 24 5.17 -2.80 4.48
N GLY A 25 5.65 -1.89 3.63
CA GLY A 25 5.52 -0.43 3.86
C GLY A 25 4.08 0.09 3.89
N ASN A 26 3.17 -0.45 3.07
CA ASN A 26 1.80 0.05 2.96
C ASN A 26 0.81 -0.61 3.93
N LEU A 27 1.20 -1.69 4.63
CA LEU A 27 0.38 -2.35 5.64
C LEU A 27 0.95 -2.27 7.06
N ILE A 28 2.27 -2.39 7.22
CA ILE A 28 2.89 -2.37 8.56
C ILE A 28 2.85 -0.95 9.13
N PHE A 29 3.15 0.06 8.30
CA PHE A 29 3.24 1.43 8.77
C PHE A 29 1.90 2.01 9.24
N PRO A 30 0.78 1.89 8.50
CA PRO A 30 -0.50 2.42 8.96
C PRO A 30 -1.05 1.67 10.19
N VAL A 31 -0.84 0.35 10.28
CA VAL A 31 -1.26 -0.43 11.45
C VAL A 31 -0.45 -0.06 12.68
N HIS A 32 0.88 0.05 12.54
CA HIS A 32 1.75 0.47 13.64
C HIS A 32 1.46 1.92 14.08
N LEU A 33 1.26 2.83 13.13
CA LEU A 33 0.83 4.21 13.40
C LEU A 33 -0.52 4.25 14.13
N GLY A 34 -1.49 3.42 13.73
CA GLY A 34 -2.77 3.30 14.43
C GLY A 34 -2.64 2.74 15.85
N GLN A 35 -1.74 1.79 16.08
CA GLN A 35 -1.44 1.25 17.42
C GLN A 35 -0.83 2.31 18.33
N GLU A 36 0.15 3.07 17.84
CA GLU A 36 0.80 4.16 18.60
C GLU A 36 -0.13 5.37 18.80
N ALA A 37 -1.03 5.65 17.85
CA ALA A 37 -1.97 6.78 17.93
C ALA A 37 -3.06 6.59 19.00
N GLY A 38 -3.45 5.34 19.29
CA GLY A 38 -4.50 5.03 20.26
C GLY A 38 -5.80 5.82 20.01
N ALA A 39 -6.27 6.57 21.00
CA ALA A 39 -7.48 7.40 20.88
C ALA A 39 -7.37 8.53 19.84
N ALA A 40 -6.15 8.92 19.44
CA ALA A 40 -5.89 9.99 18.47
C ALA A 40 -5.82 9.48 17.01
N THR A 41 -6.31 8.26 16.73
CA THR A 41 -6.26 7.64 15.39
C THR A 41 -6.80 8.56 14.28
N PHE A 42 -7.85 9.33 14.54
CA PHE A 42 -8.40 10.29 13.56
C PHE A 42 -7.37 11.36 13.14
N TRP A 43 -6.69 11.96 14.11
CA TRP A 43 -5.66 12.97 13.86
C TRP A 43 -4.40 12.37 13.23
N ALA A 44 -4.02 11.17 13.64
CA ALA A 44 -2.89 10.44 13.07
C ALA A 44 -3.13 10.11 11.58
N ASN A 45 -4.33 9.68 11.21
CA ASN A 45 -4.70 9.44 9.81
C ASN A 45 -4.69 10.73 8.98
N LEU A 46 -5.17 11.84 9.54
CA LEU A 46 -5.18 13.13 8.85
C LEU A 46 -3.74 13.62 8.60
N GLY A 47 -2.86 13.51 9.60
CA GLY A 47 -1.42 13.77 9.45
C GLY A 47 -0.78 12.83 8.41
N PHE A 48 -1.06 11.54 8.47
CA PHE A 48 -0.55 10.54 7.52
C PHE A 48 -0.97 10.84 6.07
N LEU A 49 -2.21 11.27 5.84
CA LEU A 49 -2.67 11.66 4.50
C LEU A 49 -1.95 12.92 4.01
N VAL A 50 -1.81 13.94 4.88
CA VAL A 50 -1.13 15.19 4.52
C VAL A 50 0.34 14.93 4.22
N THR A 51 1.04 14.13 5.03
CA THR A 51 2.45 13.80 4.79
C THR A 51 2.63 12.83 3.63
N GLY A 52 1.79 11.81 3.50
CA GLY A 52 1.85 10.83 2.43
C GLY A 52 1.49 11.39 1.04
N ILE A 53 0.74 12.50 0.97
CA ILE A 53 0.46 13.22 -0.28
C ILE A 53 1.48 14.35 -0.51
N GLY A 54 1.94 15.00 0.57
CA GLY A 54 2.79 16.19 0.50
C GLY A 54 4.30 15.95 0.47
N LEU A 55 4.77 14.79 0.92
CA LEU A 55 6.19 14.41 0.90
C LEU A 55 6.38 13.21 -0.05
N PRO A 56 7.29 13.29 -1.02
CA PRO A 56 7.56 12.21 -1.96
C PRO A 56 8.23 10.99 -1.30
#